data_AF-A0A1G3QA82-F1
#
_entry.id   AF-A0A1G3QA82-F1
#
_cell.length_a   1.000
_cell.length_b   1.000
_cell.length_c   1.000
_cell.angle_alpha   90.00
_cell.angle_beta   90.00
_cell.angle_gamma   90.00
#
_symmetry.space_group_name_H-M   'P 1'
#
loop_
_entity.id
_entity.type
_entity.pdbx_description
1 polymer ?
#
loop_
_entity_poly.entity_id
_entity_poly.type
_entity_poly.pdbx_seq_one_letter_code
_entity_poly.pdbx_strand_id
1 'polypeptide(L)'
;MEKTYSQTFEMERAILSYDGSKSILLCTESKNSKKLWIKKIDDINHIENIIEDSDRFYLACESSDTKGFYLALDKPTGSTEWFIPGKAYFQIIYNGFLYAIFADEKMVFYLLKVDRSDGKKIWYHRINEDLCEYSFRADRIQLIYESGKSEKISTITGIAMS
;
A
#
# COMPACT_ATOMS: atom_id res chain seq x y z
N MET A 1 13.52 -4.33 -23.60
CA MET A 1 14.36 -4.94 -22.56
C MET A 1 13.46 -5.87 -21.78
N GLU A 2 13.62 -7.18 -21.91
CA GLU A 2 12.94 -8.14 -21.04
C GLU A 2 13.46 -7.91 -19.62
N LYS A 3 12.56 -7.59 -18.70
CA LYS A 3 12.92 -7.30 -17.32
C LYS A 3 13.06 -8.62 -16.56
N THR A 4 14.26 -9.17 -16.54
CA THR A 4 14.59 -10.40 -15.80
C THR A 4 14.89 -10.06 -14.34
N TYR A 5 13.87 -9.73 -13.56
CA TYR A 5 13.99 -9.59 -12.11
C TYR A 5 12.87 -10.36 -11.41
N SER A 6 13.16 -10.80 -10.19
CA SER A 6 12.20 -11.47 -9.33
C SER A 6 12.24 -10.86 -7.94
N GLN A 7 11.08 -10.71 -7.32
CA GLN A 7 10.95 -10.23 -5.95
C GLN A 7 10.26 -11.30 -5.12
N THR A 8 10.68 -11.48 -3.87
CA THR A 8 10.05 -12.41 -2.95
C THR A 8 9.73 -11.69 -1.65
N PHE A 9 8.52 -11.92 -1.15
CA PHE A 9 8.01 -11.32 0.08
C PHE A 9 7.52 -12.44 1.00
N GLU A 10 8.07 -12.50 2.20
CA GLU A 10 7.67 -13.45 3.25
C GLU A 10 6.53 -12.85 4.07
N MET A 11 5.41 -13.58 4.08
CA MET A 11 4.20 -13.25 4.85
C MET A 11 4.05 -14.27 5.99
N GLU A 12 3.11 -14.06 6.92
CA GLU A 12 2.92 -14.92 8.09
C GLU A 12 2.78 -16.40 7.71
N ARG A 13 2.04 -16.70 6.64
CA ARG A 13 1.72 -18.08 6.21
C ARG A 13 1.92 -18.33 4.72
N ALA A 14 2.39 -17.33 3.98
CA ALA A 14 2.62 -17.46 2.55
C ALA A 14 3.94 -16.82 2.14
N ILE A 15 4.42 -17.21 0.96
CA ILE A 15 5.50 -16.56 0.25
C ILE A 15 4.94 -16.08 -1.08
N LEU A 16 5.08 -14.79 -1.34
CA LEU A 16 4.69 -14.13 -2.58
C LEU A 16 5.92 -13.88 -3.43
N SER A 17 5.98 -14.47 -4.62
CA SER A 17 7.09 -14.33 -5.56
C SER A 17 6.61 -13.69 -6.85
N TYR A 18 7.08 -12.48 -7.14
CA TYR A 18 6.80 -11.77 -8.38
C TYR A 18 7.90 -12.01 -9.40
N ASP A 19 7.54 -12.52 -10.57
CA ASP A 19 8.39 -12.66 -11.75
C ASP A 19 8.06 -11.52 -12.72
N GLY A 20 8.94 -10.52 -12.78
CA GLY A 20 8.78 -9.33 -13.61
C GLY A 20 8.89 -9.60 -15.12
N SER A 21 9.50 -10.72 -15.52
CA SER A 21 9.59 -11.10 -16.93
C SER A 21 8.27 -11.64 -17.47
N LYS A 22 7.48 -12.26 -16.59
CA LYS A 22 6.18 -12.85 -16.93
C LYS A 22 4.99 -12.01 -16.45
N SER A 23 5.25 -10.96 -15.67
CA SER A 23 4.22 -10.18 -14.98
C SER A 23 3.34 -11.06 -14.09
N ILE A 24 3.96 -12.02 -13.37
CA ILE A 24 3.25 -13.03 -12.58
C ILE A 24 3.63 -12.93 -11.11
N LEU A 25 2.62 -12.84 -10.24
CA LEU A 25 2.72 -13.06 -8.80
C LEU A 25 2.28 -14.49 -8.45
N LEU A 26 3.20 -15.29 -7.95
CA LEU A 26 2.95 -16.62 -7.43
C LEU A 26 2.80 -16.55 -5.90
N CYS A 27 1.77 -17.20 -5.37
CA CYS A 27 1.60 -17.41 -3.94
C CYS A 27 1.82 -18.88 -3.58
N THR A 28 2.66 -19.12 -2.59
CA THR A 28 2.95 -20.47 -2.05
C THR A 28 2.78 -20.49 -0.53
N GLU A 29 2.46 -21.64 0.03
CA GLU A 29 2.45 -21.85 1.48
C GLU A 29 3.89 -21.88 2.02
N SER A 30 4.20 -21.12 3.08
CA SER A 30 5.58 -20.96 3.56
C SER A 30 6.22 -22.27 4.07
N LYS A 31 5.42 -23.24 4.51
CA LYS A 31 5.93 -24.46 5.17
C LYS A 31 6.41 -25.54 4.21
N ASN A 32 5.79 -25.65 3.03
CA ASN A 32 6.03 -26.75 2.09
C ASN A 32 6.14 -26.27 0.63
N SER A 33 6.11 -24.96 0.41
CA SER A 33 6.14 -24.32 -0.91
C SER A 33 5.02 -24.78 -1.85
N LYS A 34 3.90 -25.28 -1.30
CA LYS A 34 2.73 -25.66 -2.08
C LYS A 34 2.16 -24.41 -2.74
N LYS A 35 2.07 -24.42 -4.07
CA LYS A 35 1.37 -23.39 -4.85
C LYS A 35 -0.09 -23.27 -4.39
N LEU A 36 -0.47 -22.07 -4.00
CA LEU A 36 -1.84 -21.71 -3.64
C LEU A 36 -2.56 -21.13 -4.87
N TRP A 37 -2.00 -20.09 -5.45
CA TRP A 37 -2.55 -19.44 -6.65
C TRP A 37 -1.47 -18.69 -7.43
N ILE A 38 -1.83 -18.28 -8.65
CA ILE A 38 -1.01 -17.46 -9.53
C ILE A 38 -1.89 -16.32 -10.05
N LYS A 39 -1.36 -15.10 -10.02
CA LYS A 39 -2.02 -13.90 -10.54
C LYS A 39 -1.12 -13.20 -11.55
N LYS A 40 -1.70 -12.77 -12.68
CA LYS A 40 -1.03 -11.86 -13.60
C LYS A 40 -1.25 -10.41 -13.14
N ILE A 41 -0.19 -9.62 -13.05
CA ILE A 41 -0.20 -8.20 -12.69
C ILE A 41 0.56 -7.45 -13.77
N ASP A 42 -0.19 -6.96 -14.75
CA ASP A 42 0.35 -6.23 -15.88
C ASP A 42 0.71 -4.78 -15.52
N ASP A 43 1.43 -4.12 -16.43
CA ASP A 43 1.74 -2.68 -16.39
C ASP A 43 2.52 -2.20 -15.16
N ILE A 44 3.32 -3.07 -14.55
CA ILE A 44 4.19 -2.72 -13.41
C ILE A 44 5.65 -3.07 -13.67
N ASN A 45 6.52 -2.27 -13.07
CA ASN A 45 7.97 -2.38 -13.09
C ASN A 45 8.57 -2.97 -11.82
N HIS A 46 7.83 -2.95 -10.71
CA HIS A 46 8.17 -3.61 -9.45
C HIS A 46 6.99 -3.52 -8.48
N ILE A 47 7.02 -4.38 -7.47
CA ILE A 47 6.17 -4.26 -6.27
C ILE A 47 7.06 -3.63 -5.20
N GLU A 48 6.72 -2.42 -4.75
CA GLU A 48 7.52 -1.70 -3.75
C GLU A 48 7.46 -2.41 -2.40
N ASN A 49 6.26 -2.79 -1.97
CA ASN A 49 6.04 -3.44 -0.70
C ASN A 49 4.70 -4.22 -0.71
N ILE A 50 4.60 -5.19 0.19
CA ILE A 50 3.38 -5.94 0.47
C ILE A 50 3.15 -5.94 1.98
N ILE A 51 1.97 -5.51 2.41
CA ILE A 51 1.49 -5.67 3.78
C ILE A 51 0.27 -6.59 3.80
N GLU A 52 -0.11 -7.10 4.97
CA GLU A 52 -1.21 -8.04 5.08
C GLU A 52 -2.05 -7.85 6.34
N ASP A 53 -3.28 -8.35 6.29
CA ASP A 53 -4.14 -8.59 7.44
C ASP A 53 -4.60 -10.05 7.49
N SER A 54 -5.66 -10.40 8.23
CA SER A 54 -6.18 -11.78 8.28
C SER A 54 -6.63 -12.34 6.92
N ASP A 55 -7.17 -11.50 6.05
CA ASP A 55 -7.97 -11.88 4.88
C ASP A 55 -7.32 -11.43 3.55
N ARG A 56 -6.47 -10.40 3.58
CA ARG A 56 -5.97 -9.71 2.39
C ARG A 56 -4.46 -9.53 2.36
N PHE A 57 -3.92 -9.56 1.14
CA PHE A 57 -2.64 -8.95 0.82
C PHE A 57 -2.87 -7.58 0.19
N TYR A 58 -2.06 -6.60 0.58
CA TYR A 58 -2.08 -5.25 0.02
C TYR A 58 -0.75 -4.92 -0.65
N LEU A 59 -0.80 -4.60 -1.93
CA LEU A 59 0.39 -4.48 -2.78
C LEU A 59 0.53 -3.05 -3.27
N ALA A 60 1.70 -2.44 -3.03
CA ALA A 60 2.09 -1.19 -3.67
C ALA A 60 2.81 -1.52 -5.00
N CYS A 61 2.09 -1.40 -6.12
CA CYS A 61 2.62 -1.70 -7.44
C CYS A 61 3.05 -0.42 -8.15
N GLU A 62 4.25 -0.40 -8.72
CA GLU A 62 4.80 0.79 -9.37
C GLU A 62 5.11 0.52 -10.84
N SER A 63 4.76 1.48 -11.70
CA SER A 63 5.04 1.44 -13.15
C SER A 63 6.09 2.47 -13.57
N SER A 64 6.38 3.46 -12.72
CA SER A 64 7.48 4.41 -12.83
C SER A 64 7.67 5.11 -11.48
N ASP A 65 8.65 6.02 -11.38
CA ASP A 65 8.96 6.74 -10.14
C ASP A 65 7.77 7.51 -9.55
N THR A 66 6.79 7.86 -10.39
CA THR A 66 5.60 8.66 -10.04
C THR A 66 4.27 7.97 -10.36
N LYS A 67 4.28 6.77 -10.94
CA LYS A 67 3.06 6.08 -11.38
C LYS A 67 2.98 4.69 -10.78
N GLY A 68 1.77 4.25 -10.51
CA GLY A 68 1.50 2.96 -9.92
C GLY A 68 0.03 2.79 -9.60
N PHE A 69 -0.27 1.72 -8.88
CA PHE A 69 -1.57 1.45 -8.30
C PHE A 69 -1.40 0.59 -7.05
N TYR A 70 -2.41 0.61 -6.19
CA TYR A 70 -2.43 -0.15 -4.96
C TYR A 70 -3.52 -1.22 -5.04
N LEU A 71 -3.17 -2.50 -4.86
CA LEU A 71 -4.12 -3.62 -4.93
C LEU A 71 -4.45 -4.16 -3.56
N ALA A 72 -5.71 -4.55 -3.34
CA ALA A 72 -6.08 -5.50 -2.30
C ALA A 72 -6.47 -6.83 -2.95
N LEU A 73 -5.80 -7.90 -2.51
CA LEU A 73 -6.02 -9.25 -2.99
C LEU A 73 -6.56 -10.13 -1.87
N ASP A 74 -7.58 -10.91 -2.18
CA ASP A 74 -8.06 -11.99 -1.32
C ASP A 74 -6.97 -13.05 -1.13
N LYS A 75 -6.60 -13.37 0.12
CA LYS A 75 -5.51 -14.30 0.43
C LYS A 75 -5.76 -15.72 -0.09
N PRO A 76 -6.95 -16.32 0.08
CA PRO A 76 -7.23 -17.66 -0.43
C PRO A 76 -7.15 -17.80 -1.95
N THR A 77 -7.62 -16.81 -2.71
CA THR A 77 -7.82 -16.95 -4.16
C THR A 77 -6.88 -16.11 -5.04
N GLY A 78 -6.26 -15.06 -4.51
CA GLY A 78 -5.49 -14.08 -5.28
C GLY A 78 -6.36 -13.15 -6.14
N SER A 79 -7.68 -13.19 -5.96
CA SER A 79 -8.63 -12.32 -6.65
C SER A 79 -8.45 -10.87 -6.21
N THR A 80 -8.56 -9.92 -7.15
CA THR A 80 -8.59 -8.50 -6.78
C THR A 80 -9.94 -8.18 -6.17
N GLU A 81 -9.96 -7.73 -4.93
CA GLU A 81 -11.21 -7.24 -4.30
C GLU A 81 -11.45 -5.77 -4.62
N TRP A 82 -10.39 -4.96 -4.57
CA TRP A 82 -10.43 -3.55 -4.96
C TRP A 82 -9.03 -3.03 -5.28
N PHE A 83 -8.96 -1.84 -5.88
CA PHE A 83 -7.70 -1.15 -6.14
C PHE A 83 -7.86 0.37 -6.02
N ILE A 84 -6.74 1.06 -5.78
CA ILE A 84 -6.64 2.52 -5.77
C ILE A 84 -5.62 2.93 -6.85
N PRO A 85 -6.00 3.80 -7.81
CA PRO A 85 -5.04 4.31 -8.78
C PRO A 85 -4.05 5.28 -8.12
N GLY A 86 -2.80 5.26 -8.57
CA GLY A 86 -1.74 6.11 -8.06
C GLY A 86 -0.66 5.33 -7.31
N LYS A 87 0.56 5.89 -7.30
CA LYS A 87 1.67 5.33 -6.54
C LYS A 87 1.46 5.58 -5.04
N ALA A 88 1.55 4.52 -4.25
CA ALA A 88 1.57 4.62 -2.80
C ALA A 88 2.99 4.87 -2.30
N TYR A 89 3.21 5.99 -1.61
CA TYR A 89 4.50 6.36 -1.00
C TYR A 89 4.63 5.88 0.43
N PHE A 90 3.51 5.48 1.03
CA PHE A 90 3.42 4.95 2.38
C PHE A 90 2.12 4.16 2.51
N GLN A 91 2.15 3.11 3.33
CA GLN A 91 0.97 2.34 3.71
C GLN A 91 1.15 1.71 5.10
N ILE A 92 0.09 1.72 5.89
CA ILE A 92 0.02 1.01 7.17
C ILE A 92 -1.43 0.62 7.49
N ILE A 93 -1.61 -0.52 8.14
CA ILE A 93 -2.88 -0.87 8.76
C ILE A 93 -2.84 -0.44 10.22
N TYR A 94 -3.78 0.40 10.63
CA TYR A 94 -3.88 0.88 12.00
C TYR A 94 -5.34 1.02 12.42
N ASN A 95 -5.68 0.48 13.60
CA ASN A 95 -7.04 0.48 14.15
C ASN A 95 -8.12 0.03 13.14
N GLY A 96 -7.82 -1.01 12.37
CA GLY A 96 -8.76 -1.60 11.41
C GLY A 96 -8.87 -0.88 10.07
N PHE A 97 -8.20 0.25 9.87
CA PHE A 97 -8.21 1.01 8.61
C PHE A 97 -6.86 0.94 7.90
N LEU A 98 -6.88 1.13 6.58
CA LEU A 98 -5.67 1.39 5.81
C LEU A 98 -5.41 2.90 5.81
N TYR A 99 -4.18 3.28 6.15
CA TYR A 99 -3.67 4.62 5.95
C TYR A 99 -2.58 4.58 4.90
N ALA A 100 -2.66 5.47 3.91
CA ALA A 100 -1.69 5.47 2.82
C ALA A 100 -1.46 6.87 2.27
N ILE A 101 -0.26 7.12 1.76
CA ILE A 101 0.10 8.40 1.11
C ILE A 101 0.12 8.21 -0.39
N PHE A 102 -0.62 9.04 -1.11
CA PHE A 102 -0.62 9.10 -2.57
C PHE A 102 -0.31 10.52 -3.04
N ALA A 103 0.26 10.65 -4.23
CA ALA A 103 0.40 11.92 -4.92
C ALA A 103 -0.63 12.04 -6.05
N ASP A 104 -1.14 13.25 -6.28
CA ASP A 104 -1.90 13.56 -7.50
C ASP A 104 -0.97 13.82 -8.70
N GLU A 105 -1.56 14.12 -9.86
CA GLU A 105 -0.82 14.40 -11.10
C GLU A 105 0.12 15.61 -11.02
N LYS A 106 -0.06 16.49 -10.02
CA LYS A 106 0.77 17.66 -9.77
C LYS A 106 1.78 17.44 -8.65
N MET A 107 1.98 16.17 -8.24
CA MET A 107 2.84 15.79 -7.12
C MET A 107 2.41 16.43 -5.78
N VAL A 108 1.12 16.74 -5.61
CA VAL A 108 0.59 17.12 -4.30
C VAL A 108 0.28 15.84 -3.52
N PHE A 109 0.86 15.71 -2.34
CA PHE A 109 0.74 14.54 -1.50
C PHE A 109 -0.47 14.61 -0.57
N TYR A 110 -1.12 13.47 -0.38
CA TYR A 110 -2.27 13.32 0.50
C TYR A 110 -2.13 12.05 1.34
N LEU A 111 -2.32 12.19 2.64
CA LEU A 111 -2.57 11.08 3.55
C LEU A 111 -4.05 10.71 3.48
N LEU A 112 -4.36 9.47 3.12
CA LEU A 112 -5.71 8.94 3.05
C LEU A 112 -5.97 8.01 4.23
N LYS A 113 -7.21 8.02 4.72
CA LYS A 113 -7.80 6.92 5.48
C LYS A 113 -8.78 6.17 4.58
N VAL A 114 -8.63 4.86 4.50
CA VAL A 114 -9.33 4.00 3.55
C VAL A 114 -10.04 2.87 4.30
N ASP A 115 -11.27 2.59 3.89
CA ASP A 115 -12.00 1.40 4.32
C ASP A 115 -11.42 0.16 3.65
N ARG A 116 -11.03 -0.82 4.46
CA ARG A 116 -10.35 -2.04 3.98
C ARG A 116 -11.26 -3.01 3.25
N SER A 117 -12.57 -2.90 3.43
CA SER A 117 -13.55 -3.80 2.82
C SER A 117 -13.77 -3.52 1.33
N ASP A 118 -13.74 -2.25 0.93
CA ASP A 118 -14.06 -1.84 -0.44
C ASP A 118 -13.07 -0.84 -1.06
N GLY A 119 -12.01 -0.48 -0.33
CA GLY A 119 -10.98 0.43 -0.81
C GLY A 119 -11.43 1.89 -0.89
N LYS A 120 -12.62 2.24 -0.37
CA LYS A 120 -13.11 3.61 -0.44
C LYS A 120 -12.39 4.51 0.55
N LYS A 121 -12.03 5.69 0.06
CA LYS A 121 -11.54 6.79 0.87
C LYS A 121 -12.62 7.25 1.85
N ILE A 122 -12.29 7.25 3.14
CA ILE A 122 -13.12 7.82 4.21
C ILE A 122 -12.84 9.33 4.30
N TRP A 123 -11.56 9.70 4.40
CA TRP A 123 -11.10 11.09 4.34
C TRP A 123 -9.70 11.15 3.75
N TYR A 124 -9.28 12.37 3.40
CA TYR A 124 -7.90 12.67 3.01
C TYR A 124 -7.43 13.97 3.67
N HIS A 125 -6.13 14.07 3.86
CA HIS A 125 -5.46 15.25 4.40
C HIS A 125 -4.26 15.57 3.51
N ARG A 126 -4.16 16.82 3.05
CA ARG A 126 -3.01 17.25 2.25
C ARG A 126 -1.78 17.30 3.16
N ILE A 127 -0.67 16.74 2.71
CA ILE A 127 0.62 16.80 3.41
C ILE A 127 1.63 17.53 2.53
N ASN A 128 2.61 18.17 3.17
CA ASN A 128 3.75 18.75 2.46
C ASN A 128 4.74 17.65 2.05
N GLU A 129 5.52 17.94 1.00
CA GLU A 129 6.54 17.04 0.45
C GLU A 129 7.71 16.77 1.41
N ASP A 130 7.93 17.66 2.37
CA ASP A 130 8.99 17.57 3.39
C ASP A 130 8.57 16.74 4.62
N LEU A 131 7.56 15.88 4.51
CA LEU A 131 7.16 14.97 5.59
C LEU A 131 8.29 13.95 5.84
N CYS A 132 8.86 13.96 7.05
CA CYS A 132 9.96 13.05 7.40
C CYS A 132 9.61 12.06 8.52
N GLU A 133 8.63 12.36 9.37
CA GLU A 133 8.21 11.47 10.45
C GLU A 133 6.69 11.48 10.65
N TYR A 134 6.14 10.31 11.00
CA TYR A 134 4.73 10.14 11.33
C TYR A 134 4.55 9.17 12.51
N SER A 135 3.53 9.40 13.32
CA SER A 135 3.16 8.53 14.44
C SER A 135 1.64 8.38 14.56
N PHE A 136 1.18 7.14 14.74
CA PHE A 136 -0.24 6.81 14.82
C PHE A 136 -0.62 6.48 16.28
N ARG A 137 -1.64 7.18 16.77
CA ARG A 137 -2.35 6.90 18.04
C ARG A 137 -3.84 6.75 17.77
N ALA A 138 -4.57 6.20 18.73
CA ALA A 138 -5.99 5.89 18.51
C ALA A 138 -6.84 7.11 18.16
N ASP A 139 -6.54 8.25 18.79
CA ASP A 139 -7.24 9.53 18.65
C ASP A 139 -6.61 10.45 17.59
N ARG A 140 -5.31 10.29 17.30
CA ARG A 140 -4.56 11.23 16.48
C ARG A 140 -3.43 10.62 15.66
N ILE A 141 -3.09 11.31 14.58
CA ILE A 141 -1.91 11.06 13.75
C ILE A 141 -1.02 12.29 13.91
N GLN A 142 0.22 12.10 14.33
CA GLN A 142 1.23 13.16 14.38
C GLN A 142 2.03 13.11 13.08
N LEU A 143 2.17 14.24 12.41
CA LEU A 143 3.07 14.46 11.28
C LEU A 143 4.15 15.46 11.68
N ILE A 144 5.38 15.21 11.29
CA ILE A 144 6.55 16.06 11.53
C ILE A 144 7.28 16.24 10.20
N TYR A 145 7.60 17.50 9.90
CA TYR A 145 8.18 17.92 8.64
C TYR A 145 9.62 18.41 8.83
N GLU A 146 10.47 18.28 7.82
CA GLU A 146 11.87 18.74 7.86
C GLU A 146 11.98 20.25 8.10
N SER A 147 10.98 21.02 7.68
CA SER A 147 10.85 22.45 8.00
C SER A 147 10.69 22.77 9.50
N GLY A 148 10.50 21.76 10.35
CA GLY A 148 10.18 21.92 11.78
C GLY A 148 8.69 22.12 12.07
N LYS A 149 7.84 22.15 11.02
CA LYS A 149 6.38 22.14 11.19
C LYS A 149 5.97 20.80 11.82
N SER A 150 4.93 20.82 12.64
CA SER A 150 4.27 19.60 13.11
C SER A 150 2.76 19.77 13.09
N GLU A 151 2.05 18.70 12.76
CA GLU A 151 0.59 18.67 12.68
C GLU A 151 0.03 17.47 13.43
N LYS A 152 -1.07 17.68 14.15
CA LYS A 152 -1.85 16.61 14.76
C LYS A 152 -3.16 16.50 14.00
N ILE A 153 -3.49 15.33 13.50
CA ILE A 153 -4.68 15.10 12.69
C ILE A 153 -5.59 14.12 13.44
N SER A 154 -6.89 14.41 13.49
CA SER A 154 -7.85 13.47 14.06
C SER A 154 -7.97 12.22 13.19
N THR A 155 -7.87 11.03 13.80
CA THR A 155 -8.09 9.74 13.09
C THR A 155 -9.52 9.56 12.59
N ILE A 156 -10.47 10.31 13.16
CA ILE A 156 -11.91 10.23 12.83
C ILE A 156 -12.20 11.10 11.61
N THR A 157 -11.77 12.36 11.62
CA THR A 157 -12.19 13.35 10.62
C THR A 157 -11.14 13.69 9.57
N GLY A 158 -9.85 13.40 9.81
CA GLY A 158 -8.76 13.83 8.93
C GLY A 158 -8.44 15.33 9.03
N ILE A 159 -9.02 16.04 10.01
CA ILE A 159 -8.82 17.48 10.20
C ILE A 159 -7.72 17.72 11.24
N ALA A 160 -6.92 18.77 11.01
CA ALA A 160 -5.91 19.23 11.96
C ALA A 160 -6.55 19.64 13.30
N MET A 161 -5.96 19.18 14.39
CA MET A 161 -6.35 19.46 15.76
C MET A 161 -5.57 20.68 16.26
N SER A 162 -6.26 21.57 16.98
CA SER A 162 -5.67 22.69 17.72
C SER A 162 -4.92 22.23 18.96
#